data_AF-A0A4Q4WVG5-F1
#
_entry.id   AF-A0A4Q4WVG5-F1
#
_cell.length_a   1.000
_cell.length_b   1.000
_cell.length_c   1.000
_cell.angle_alpha   90.00
_cell.angle_beta   90.00
_cell.angle_gamma   90.00
#
_symmetry.space_group_name_H-M   'P 1'
#
loop_
_entity.id
_entity.type
_entity.pdbx_description
1 polymer ?
#
loop_
_entity_poly.entity_id
_entity_poly.type
_entity_poly.pdbx_seq_one_letter_code
_entity_poly.pdbx_strand_id
1 'polypeptide(L)'
;MLNRDHISKAVDVPRIAGAFVSSRLLRFPRLRLALTIFANPILLTSGFGTVYFWVKAFLAEITIDQVVTNFRRHRTFAEAVIHIAEDHDPRAHIGAGDLSCLILDAGILCLGMKMFEYRHELASSFYSIVSTCAIIATTSIFVNVAIARRIGLESDEAVAFAAKSVTIALGVPTMRKVNGSMTLMSALCIFSGMLFQMSGDYLFKILRINDRNVRKQLRSGNGSDIDKGSRERSGEDDRGGEEIKIVAAGVTVGINAAAMGTAHLIERGSKAIAYSALSMTIFGGMTVALTALPGVSYLLVYLASR
;
A
#
# COMPACT_ATOMS: atom_id res chain seq x y z
N MET A 1 15.42 -32.42 13.98
CA MET A 1 15.72 -32.16 12.55
C MET A 1 14.44 -32.33 11.76
N LEU A 2 13.61 -31.28 11.69
CA LEU A 2 12.38 -31.30 10.89
C LEU A 2 12.61 -30.43 9.64
N ASN A 3 12.35 -31.05 8.50
CA ASN A 3 12.74 -30.64 7.17
C ASN A 3 12.17 -29.27 6.76
N ARG A 4 13.05 -28.32 6.43
CA ARG A 4 12.73 -26.92 6.06
C ARG A 4 12.02 -26.81 4.70
N ASP A 5 12.02 -27.91 3.93
CA ASP A 5 11.47 -27.96 2.57
C ASP A 5 9.94 -28.09 2.53
N HIS A 6 9.29 -28.52 3.61
CA HIS A 6 7.83 -28.66 3.65
C HIS A 6 7.10 -27.35 3.95
N ILE A 7 7.76 -26.38 4.60
CA ILE A 7 7.16 -25.08 4.94
C ILE A 7 7.19 -24.13 3.73
N SER A 8 8.15 -24.30 2.81
CA SER A 8 8.26 -23.48 1.60
C SER A 8 7.14 -23.72 0.58
N LYS A 9 6.43 -24.86 0.65
CA LYS A 9 5.30 -25.16 -0.25
C LYS A 9 3.96 -24.60 0.23
N ALA A 10 3.88 -24.12 1.47
CA ALA A 10 2.65 -23.53 2.03
C ALA A 10 2.54 -22.01 1.79
N VAL A 11 3.63 -21.35 1.36
CA VAL A 11 3.73 -19.88 1.17
C VAL A 11 3.70 -19.52 -0.33
N ASP A 12 3.02 -20.32 -1.15
CA ASP A 12 2.90 -20.11 -2.60
C ASP A 12 1.41 -19.93 -3.00
N VAL A 13 0.64 -19.26 -2.12
CA VAL A 13 -0.79 -18.95 -2.31
C VAL A 13 -1.09 -18.20 -3.63
N PRO A 14 -0.28 -17.23 -4.11
CA PRO A 14 -0.58 -16.57 -5.39
C PRO A 14 -0.40 -17.50 -6.60
N ARG A 15 0.43 -18.56 -6.48
CA ARG A 15 0.62 -19.55 -7.55
C ARG A 15 -0.51 -20.57 -7.62
N ILE A 16 -1.10 -20.91 -6.48
CA ILE A 16 -2.21 -21.88 -6.40
C ILE A 16 -3.52 -21.28 -6.90
N ALA A 17 -3.78 -20.00 -6.62
CA ALA A 17 -4.92 -19.27 -7.19
C ALA A 17 -4.82 -19.12 -8.72
N GLY A 18 -3.61 -18.86 -9.24
CA GLY A 18 -3.35 -18.84 -10.69
C GLY A 18 -3.45 -20.22 -11.35
N ALA A 19 -3.15 -21.31 -10.63
CA ALA A 19 -3.24 -22.67 -11.14
C ALA A 19 -4.67 -23.22 -11.17
N PHE A 20 -5.54 -22.82 -10.23
CA PHE A 20 -6.93 -23.29 -10.17
C PHE A 20 -7.79 -22.77 -11.33
N VAL A 21 -7.45 -21.60 -11.88
CA VAL A 21 -8.12 -21.01 -13.05
C VAL A 21 -7.57 -21.56 -14.37
N SER A 22 -6.42 -22.25 -14.35
CA SER A 22 -5.65 -22.54 -15.56
C SER A 22 -6.14 -23.74 -16.38
N SER A 23 -6.96 -24.64 -15.83
CA SER A 23 -7.14 -25.97 -16.46
C SER A 23 -8.49 -26.26 -17.12
N ARG A 24 -9.53 -25.41 -17.02
CA ARG A 24 -10.84 -25.76 -17.65
C ARG A 24 -11.67 -24.69 -18.36
N LEU A 25 -11.32 -23.40 -18.38
CA LEU A 25 -12.19 -22.38 -19.00
C LEU A 25 -11.59 -21.64 -20.23
N LEU A 26 -11.84 -22.25 -21.39
CA LEU A 26 -12.22 -21.69 -22.71
C LEU A 26 -11.59 -20.38 -23.29
N ARG A 27 -10.86 -20.59 -24.39
CA ARG A 27 -11.12 -20.15 -25.80
C ARG A 27 -11.29 -18.65 -26.16
N PHE A 28 -11.28 -17.68 -25.23
CA PHE A 28 -11.31 -16.24 -25.60
C PHE A 28 -10.27 -15.38 -24.87
N PRO A 29 -9.34 -14.70 -25.58
CA PRO A 29 -8.23 -13.95 -24.96
C PRO A 29 -8.70 -12.70 -24.19
N ARG A 30 -9.80 -12.05 -24.61
CA ARG A 30 -10.39 -10.91 -23.89
C ARG A 30 -11.09 -11.31 -22.60
N LEU A 31 -11.76 -12.47 -22.61
CA LEU A 31 -12.41 -13.02 -21.42
C LEU A 31 -11.35 -13.49 -20.41
N ARG A 32 -10.24 -14.09 -20.86
CA ARG A 32 -9.11 -14.45 -20.01
C ARG A 32 -8.48 -13.23 -19.33
N LEU A 33 -8.30 -12.13 -20.06
CA LEU A 33 -7.78 -10.88 -19.50
C LEU A 33 -8.76 -10.29 -18.46
N ALA A 34 -10.04 -10.20 -18.80
CA ALA A 34 -11.08 -9.74 -17.88
C ALA A 34 -11.19 -10.65 -16.64
N LEU A 35 -11.19 -11.97 -16.79
CA LEU A 35 -11.28 -12.93 -15.68
C LEU A 35 -10.03 -12.88 -14.80
N THR A 36 -8.84 -12.65 -15.35
CA THR A 36 -7.60 -12.47 -14.58
C THR A 36 -7.62 -11.16 -13.79
N ILE A 37 -8.17 -10.09 -14.39
CA ILE A 37 -8.38 -8.79 -13.74
C ILE A 37 -9.44 -8.88 -12.61
N PHE A 38 -10.55 -9.58 -12.86
CA PHE A 38 -11.61 -9.86 -11.86
C PHE A 38 -11.18 -10.86 -10.78
N ALA A 39 -10.23 -11.75 -11.08
CA ALA A 39 -9.66 -12.68 -10.10
C ALA A 39 -8.63 -12.01 -9.16
N ASN A 40 -8.44 -10.69 -9.24
CA ASN A 40 -7.63 -9.98 -8.25
C ASN A 40 -8.26 -10.19 -6.86
N PRO A 41 -7.53 -10.81 -5.91
CA PRO A 41 -8.07 -11.18 -4.60
C PRO A 41 -8.67 -9.97 -3.85
N ILE A 42 -8.19 -8.76 -4.10
CA ILE A 42 -8.66 -7.55 -3.41
C ILE A 42 -10.00 -7.06 -3.98
N LEU A 43 -10.17 -7.09 -5.31
CA LEU A 43 -11.46 -6.79 -5.94
C LEU A 43 -12.51 -7.83 -5.54
N LEU A 44 -12.11 -9.10 -5.53
CA LEU A 44 -12.98 -10.22 -5.20
C LEU A 44 -13.42 -10.16 -3.73
N THR A 45 -12.49 -9.96 -2.80
CA THR A 45 -12.79 -9.81 -1.36
C THR A 45 -13.61 -8.55 -1.06
N SER A 46 -13.31 -7.42 -1.71
CA SER A 46 -14.12 -6.21 -1.59
C SER A 46 -15.55 -6.44 -2.11
N GLY A 47 -15.69 -7.06 -3.29
CA GLY A 47 -16.99 -7.35 -3.89
C GLY A 47 -17.82 -8.31 -3.05
N PHE A 48 -17.21 -9.42 -2.59
CA PHE A 48 -17.87 -10.35 -1.67
C PHE A 48 -18.25 -9.68 -0.34
N GLY A 49 -17.40 -8.80 0.18
CA GLY A 49 -17.70 -8.01 1.38
C GLY A 49 -18.93 -7.12 1.20
N THR A 50 -19.01 -6.37 0.10
CA THR A 50 -20.16 -5.52 -0.21
C THR A 50 -21.44 -6.33 -0.35
N VAL A 51 -21.41 -7.45 -1.06
CA VAL A 51 -22.55 -8.36 -1.20
C VAL A 51 -22.96 -8.93 0.16
N TYR A 52 -22.01 -9.35 0.98
CA TYR A 52 -22.28 -9.86 2.33
C TYR A 52 -22.99 -8.82 3.20
N PHE A 53 -22.54 -7.56 3.19
CA PHE A 53 -23.21 -6.49 3.95
C PHE A 53 -24.63 -6.24 3.48
N TRP A 54 -24.86 -6.24 2.16
CA TRP A 54 -26.19 -6.10 1.58
C TRP A 54 -27.12 -7.26 1.95
N VAL A 55 -26.64 -8.50 1.81
CA VAL A 55 -27.42 -9.70 2.16
C VAL A 55 -27.73 -9.73 3.65
N LYS A 56 -26.78 -9.37 4.52
CA LYS A 56 -26.99 -9.32 5.97
C LYS A 56 -27.95 -8.20 6.37
N ALA A 57 -27.86 -7.02 5.75
CA ALA A 57 -28.80 -5.93 5.97
C ALA A 57 -30.23 -6.33 5.55
N PHE A 58 -30.37 -7.01 4.41
CA PHE A 58 -31.65 -7.50 3.91
C PHE A 58 -32.25 -8.60 4.81
N LEU A 59 -31.45 -9.58 5.22
CA LEU A 59 -31.93 -10.70 6.05
C LEU A 59 -32.25 -10.31 7.50
N ALA A 60 -31.56 -9.31 8.05
CA ALA A 60 -31.74 -8.90 9.43
C ALA A 60 -32.71 -7.72 9.59
N GLU A 61 -33.20 -7.13 8.48
CA GLU A 61 -34.01 -5.89 8.46
C GLU A 61 -33.32 -4.71 9.17
N ILE A 62 -31.99 -4.70 9.19
CA ILE A 62 -31.17 -3.68 9.84
C ILE A 62 -30.59 -2.75 8.77
N THR A 63 -30.45 -1.46 9.09
CA THR A 63 -29.76 -0.51 8.18
C THR A 63 -28.30 -0.91 7.96
N ILE A 64 -27.78 -0.62 6.76
CA ILE A 64 -26.39 -0.93 6.37
C ILE A 64 -25.42 -0.28 7.37
N ASP A 65 -25.69 0.95 7.80
CA ASP A 65 -24.90 1.66 8.82
C ASP A 65 -24.79 0.86 10.11
N GLN A 66 -25.90 0.31 10.60
CA GLN A 66 -25.89 -0.50 11.82
C GLN A 66 -25.17 -1.84 11.62
N VAL A 67 -25.25 -2.45 10.44
CA VAL A 67 -24.47 -3.67 10.12
C VAL A 67 -22.97 -3.36 10.09
N VAL A 68 -22.57 -2.21 9.53
CA VAL A 68 -21.18 -1.75 9.45
C VAL A 68 -20.65 -1.34 10.83
N THR A 69 -21.44 -0.66 11.66
CA THR A 69 -21.02 -0.31 13.03
C THR A 69 -20.91 -1.55 13.90
N ASN A 70 -21.80 -2.54 13.74
CA ASN A 70 -21.69 -3.82 14.43
C ASN A 70 -20.52 -4.70 13.92
N PHE A 71 -19.92 -4.36 12.78
CA PHE A 71 -18.77 -5.08 12.24
C PHE A 71 -17.50 -4.85 13.08
N ARG A 72 -17.40 -3.72 13.77
CA ARG A 72 -16.31 -3.40 14.72
C ARG A 72 -16.91 -3.16 16.11
N ARG A 73 -16.74 -4.13 17.02
CA ARG A 73 -17.43 -4.12 18.33
C ARG A 73 -16.70 -3.24 19.34
N HIS A 74 -15.37 -3.20 19.28
CA HIS A 74 -14.52 -2.48 20.25
C HIS A 74 -13.60 -1.47 19.55
N ARG A 75 -13.12 -0.46 20.29
CA ARG A 75 -12.17 0.52 19.72
C ARG A 75 -10.74 -0.04 19.68
N THR A 76 -10.39 -0.90 20.62
CA THR A 76 -9.06 -1.50 20.72
C THR A 76 -9.17 -2.99 21.05
N PHE A 77 -8.17 -3.76 20.60
CA PHE A 77 -8.09 -5.18 20.94
C PHE A 77 -7.92 -5.40 22.45
N ALA A 78 -7.22 -4.50 23.15
CA ALA A 78 -7.08 -4.56 24.61
C ALA A 78 -8.45 -4.51 25.32
N GLU A 79 -9.33 -3.62 24.88
CA GLU A 79 -10.70 -3.51 25.38
C GLU A 79 -11.54 -4.77 25.09
N ALA A 80 -11.38 -5.35 23.89
CA ALA A 80 -12.00 -6.63 23.56
C ALA A 80 -11.50 -7.78 24.45
N VAL A 81 -10.19 -7.84 24.73
CA VAL A 81 -9.59 -8.88 25.59
C VAL A 81 -10.02 -8.72 27.05
N ILE A 82 -10.13 -7.49 27.56
CA ILE A 82 -10.61 -7.22 28.92
C ILE A 82 -12.07 -7.68 29.07
N HIS A 83 -12.94 -7.34 28.10
CA HIS A 83 -14.33 -7.81 28.12
C HIS A 83 -14.49 -9.32 27.97
N ILE A 84 -13.63 -9.98 27.17
CA ILE A 84 -13.63 -11.45 27.06
C ILE A 84 -13.13 -12.11 28.35
N ALA A 85 -12.16 -11.48 29.03
CA ALA A 85 -11.66 -11.95 30.32
C ALA A 85 -12.72 -11.86 31.42
N GLU A 86 -13.59 -10.84 31.37
CA GLU A 86 -14.71 -10.67 32.30
C GLU A 86 -15.90 -11.60 31.99
N ASP A 87 -16.33 -11.73 30.73
CA ASP A 87 -17.56 -12.46 30.37
C ASP A 87 -17.36 -13.93 29.96
N HIS A 88 -16.10 -14.41 29.85
CA HIS A 88 -15.76 -15.78 29.43
C HIS A 88 -16.34 -16.25 28.08
N ASP A 89 -16.94 -15.36 27.28
CA ASP A 89 -17.56 -15.68 26.00
C ASP A 89 -16.88 -14.95 24.82
N PRO A 90 -15.88 -15.59 24.17
CA PRO A 90 -15.07 -14.95 23.12
C PRO A 90 -15.84 -14.69 21.83
N ARG A 91 -16.92 -15.42 21.57
CA ARG A 91 -17.70 -15.33 20.32
C ARG A 91 -18.68 -14.16 20.30
N ALA A 92 -19.12 -13.69 21.46
CA ALA A 92 -20.05 -12.57 21.56
C ALA A 92 -19.37 -11.19 21.37
N HIS A 93 -18.04 -11.14 21.58
CA HIS A 93 -17.30 -9.88 21.74
C HIS A 93 -16.31 -9.55 20.62
N ILE A 94 -15.96 -10.52 19.76
CA ILE A 94 -15.01 -10.31 18.65
C ILE A 94 -15.78 -10.05 17.34
N GLY A 95 -15.73 -8.82 16.84
CA GLY A 95 -16.17 -8.48 15.49
C GLY A 95 -15.14 -8.86 14.43
N ALA A 96 -15.59 -9.14 13.21
CA ALA A 96 -14.68 -9.39 12.08
C ALA A 96 -13.80 -8.17 11.72
N GLY A 97 -14.29 -6.96 11.99
CA GLY A 97 -13.52 -5.72 11.89
C GLY A 97 -12.40 -5.64 12.93
N ASP A 98 -12.65 -6.13 14.16
CA ASP A 98 -11.65 -6.14 15.23
C ASP A 98 -10.47 -7.07 14.88
N LEU A 99 -10.78 -8.24 14.30
CA LEU A 99 -9.76 -9.16 13.78
C LEU A 99 -8.96 -8.53 12.62
N SER A 100 -9.63 -7.84 11.71
CA SER A 100 -8.98 -7.18 10.56
C SER A 100 -8.03 -6.06 11.03
N CYS A 101 -8.43 -5.29 12.04
CA CYS A 101 -7.57 -4.29 12.68
C CYS A 101 -6.34 -4.92 13.35
N LEU A 102 -6.50 -6.05 14.04
CA LEU A 102 -5.37 -6.75 14.67
C LEU A 102 -4.35 -7.25 13.64
N ILE A 103 -4.82 -7.78 12.51
CA ILE A 103 -3.94 -8.20 11.41
C ILE A 103 -3.21 -6.99 10.81
N LEU A 104 -3.89 -5.86 10.67
CA LEU A 104 -3.29 -4.61 10.19
C LEU A 104 -2.22 -4.10 11.16
N ASP A 105 -2.49 -4.10 12.46
CA ASP A 105 -1.52 -3.68 13.50
C ASP A 105 -0.27 -4.57 13.49
N ALA A 106 -0.44 -5.89 13.39
CA ALA A 106 0.68 -6.83 13.24
C ALA A 106 1.50 -6.55 11.97
N GLY A 107 0.85 -6.22 10.86
CA GLY A 107 1.50 -5.83 9.61
C GLY A 107 2.33 -4.54 9.75
N ILE A 108 1.77 -3.52 10.42
CA ILE A 108 2.46 -2.26 10.69
C ILE A 108 3.69 -2.49 11.59
N LEU A 109 3.58 -3.35 12.61
CA LEU A 109 4.70 -3.73 13.46
C LEU A 109 5.81 -4.45 12.67
N CYS A 110 5.45 -5.38 11.79
CA CYS A 110 6.42 -6.06 10.91
C CYS A 110 7.16 -5.06 10.00
N LEU A 111 6.42 -4.09 9.46
CA LEU A 111 6.99 -3.01 8.65
C LEU A 111 7.95 -2.14 9.47
N GLY A 112 7.56 -1.77 10.70
CA GLY A 112 8.40 -1.03 11.64
C GLY A 112 9.68 -1.76 12.00
N MET A 113 9.61 -3.07 12.23
CA MET A 113 10.79 -3.92 12.46
C MET A 113 11.73 -3.91 11.26
N LYS A 114 11.21 -3.96 10.04
CA LYS A 114 12.03 -3.84 8.83
C LYS A 114 12.70 -2.47 8.71
N MET A 115 12.02 -1.39 9.07
CA MET A 115 12.65 -0.07 9.13
C MET A 115 13.73 0.01 10.21
N PHE A 116 13.54 -0.67 11.35
CA PHE A 116 14.52 -0.71 12.43
C PHE A 116 15.78 -1.49 12.04
N GLU A 117 15.64 -2.58 11.29
CA GLU A 117 16.76 -3.38 10.76
C GLU A 117 17.70 -2.52 9.88
N TYR A 118 17.14 -1.65 9.04
CA TYR A 118 17.90 -0.76 8.15
C TYR A 118 18.09 0.67 8.71
N ARG A 119 17.88 0.90 10.01
CA ARG A 119 17.82 2.25 10.61
C ARG A 119 19.05 3.12 10.36
N HIS A 120 20.24 2.52 10.30
CA HIS A 120 21.49 3.27 10.11
C HIS A 120 21.64 3.78 8.67
N GLU A 121 21.35 2.92 7.68
CA GLU A 121 21.30 3.31 6.26
C GLU A 121 20.20 4.36 6.04
N LEU A 122 19.05 4.17 6.69
CA LEU A 122 17.92 5.09 6.61
C LEU A 122 18.22 6.46 7.23
N ALA A 123 18.93 6.50 8.36
CA ALA A 123 19.30 7.75 9.03
C ALA A 123 20.24 8.61 8.19
N SER A 124 21.14 7.99 7.40
CA SER A 124 22.04 8.71 6.50
C SER A 124 21.28 9.43 5.39
N SER A 125 20.33 8.75 4.75
CA SER A 125 19.53 9.33 3.65
C SER A 125 18.26 10.05 4.11
N PHE A 126 17.95 10.07 5.41
CA PHE A 126 16.68 10.55 5.96
C PHE A 126 16.36 11.99 5.53
N TYR A 127 17.34 12.89 5.65
CA TYR A 127 17.17 14.30 5.27
C TYR A 127 16.82 14.47 3.79
N SER A 128 17.44 13.67 2.91
CA SER A 128 17.17 13.70 1.47
C SER A 128 15.78 13.15 1.14
N ILE A 129 15.34 12.09 1.84
CA ILE A 129 14.00 11.51 1.63
C ILE A 129 12.91 12.45 2.14
N VAL A 130 13.10 13.06 3.31
CA VAL A 130 12.15 14.02 3.88
C VAL A 130 11.94 15.21 2.96
N SER A 131 13.03 15.84 2.47
CA SER A 131 12.94 16.99 1.57
C SER A 131 12.27 16.63 0.24
N THR A 132 12.63 15.48 -0.34
CA THR A 132 12.03 14.98 -1.58
C THR A 132 10.54 14.69 -1.39
N CYS A 133 10.15 14.03 -0.30
CA CYS A 133 8.74 13.74 0.00
C CYS A 133 7.94 15.02 0.26
N ALA A 134 8.53 16.04 0.90
CA ALA A 134 7.87 17.31 1.15
C ALA A 134 7.55 18.05 -0.16
N ILE A 135 8.50 18.09 -1.09
CA ILE A 135 8.31 18.68 -2.42
C ILE A 135 7.24 17.90 -3.18
N ILE A 136 7.34 16.57 -3.22
CA ILE A 136 6.37 15.73 -3.93
C ILE A 136 4.97 15.84 -3.31
N ALA A 137 4.84 15.89 -1.98
CA ALA A 137 3.55 16.09 -1.31
C ALA A 137 2.92 17.42 -1.71
N THR A 138 3.69 18.51 -1.62
CA THR A 138 3.23 19.84 -2.00
C THR A 138 2.78 19.87 -3.47
N THR A 139 3.62 19.38 -4.39
CA THR A 139 3.29 19.32 -5.82
C THR A 139 2.10 18.41 -6.08
N SER A 140 2.02 17.24 -5.45
CA SER A 140 0.91 16.30 -5.64
C SER A 140 -0.42 16.91 -5.22
N ILE A 141 -0.47 17.60 -4.08
CA ILE A 141 -1.70 18.26 -3.61
C ILE A 141 -2.15 19.30 -4.66
N PHE A 142 -1.27 20.21 -5.07
CA PHE A 142 -1.63 21.28 -6.00
C PHE A 142 -1.98 20.76 -7.40
N VAL A 143 -1.21 19.80 -7.91
CA VAL A 143 -1.46 19.19 -9.23
C VAL A 143 -2.78 18.43 -9.22
N ASN A 144 -3.07 17.65 -8.18
CA ASN A 144 -4.33 16.90 -8.09
C ASN A 144 -5.55 17.84 -8.03
N VAL A 145 -5.49 18.90 -7.23
CA VAL A 145 -6.56 19.92 -7.16
C VAL A 145 -6.71 20.65 -8.50
N ALA A 146 -5.60 21.05 -9.13
CA ALA A 146 -5.63 21.72 -10.44
C ALA A 146 -6.23 20.82 -11.54
N ILE A 147 -5.92 19.52 -11.52
CA ILE A 147 -6.51 18.54 -12.44
C ILE A 147 -8.02 18.40 -12.16
N ALA A 148 -8.44 18.31 -10.90
CA ALA A 148 -9.86 18.23 -10.54
C ALA A 148 -10.65 19.43 -11.07
N ARG A 149 -10.06 20.63 -11.00
CA ARG A 149 -10.65 21.84 -11.57
C ARG A 149 -10.70 21.84 -13.09
N ARG A 150 -9.67 21.32 -13.76
CA ARG A 150 -9.69 21.13 -15.22
C ARG A 150 -10.77 20.15 -15.68
N ILE A 151 -11.19 19.23 -14.82
CA ILE A 151 -12.30 18.28 -15.09
C ILE A 151 -13.67 18.96 -14.85
N GLY A 152 -13.71 20.14 -14.22
CA GLY A 152 -14.93 20.90 -13.99
C GLY A 152 -15.66 20.55 -12.67
N LEU A 153 -14.94 19.98 -11.70
CA LEU A 153 -15.52 19.63 -10.41
C LEU A 153 -15.83 20.86 -9.55
N GLU A 154 -16.90 20.74 -8.76
CA GLU A 154 -17.29 21.74 -7.76
C GLU A 154 -16.16 21.94 -6.72
N SER A 155 -16.11 23.13 -6.12
CA SER A 155 -15.01 23.55 -5.24
C SER A 155 -14.77 22.59 -4.07
N ASP A 156 -15.84 22.02 -3.49
CA ASP A 156 -15.77 21.03 -2.41
C ASP A 156 -15.18 19.70 -2.91
N GLU A 157 -15.64 19.20 -4.05
CA GLU A 157 -15.15 17.95 -4.64
C GLU A 157 -13.71 18.06 -5.15
N ALA A 158 -13.30 19.23 -5.66
CA ALA A 158 -11.93 19.48 -6.10
C ALA A 158 -10.92 19.40 -4.95
N VAL A 159 -11.30 19.85 -3.75
CA VAL A 159 -10.46 19.74 -2.56
C VAL A 159 -10.28 18.28 -2.13
N ALA A 160 -11.26 17.41 -2.38
CA ALA A 160 -11.15 15.99 -2.08
C ALA A 160 -10.03 15.27 -2.87
N PHE A 161 -9.63 15.80 -4.02
CA PHE A 161 -8.49 15.29 -4.78
C PHE A 161 -7.13 15.52 -4.09
N ALA A 162 -7.03 16.49 -3.17
CA ALA A 162 -5.81 16.76 -2.41
C ALA A 162 -5.34 15.53 -1.61
N ALA A 163 -6.28 14.75 -1.06
CA ALA A 163 -5.99 13.57 -0.25
C ALA A 163 -6.13 12.23 -1.00
N LYS A 164 -6.24 12.25 -2.34
CA LYS A 164 -6.33 11.04 -3.17
C LYS A 164 -5.24 10.00 -2.88
N SER A 165 -4.01 10.46 -2.64
CA SER A 165 -2.83 9.60 -2.47
C SER A 165 -2.51 9.28 -1.01
N VAL A 166 -3.36 9.70 -0.08
CA VAL A 166 -3.19 9.47 1.35
C VAL A 166 -4.11 8.32 1.80
N THR A 167 -3.65 7.51 2.74
CA THR A 167 -4.46 6.45 3.35
C THR A 167 -5.74 7.04 3.94
N ILE A 168 -6.89 6.40 3.73
CA ILE A 168 -8.21 6.87 4.19
C ILE A 168 -8.19 7.33 5.66
N ALA A 169 -7.50 6.60 6.55
CA ALA A 169 -7.37 6.94 7.97
C ALA A 169 -6.76 8.34 8.22
N LEU A 170 -5.78 8.74 7.39
CA LEU A 170 -5.15 10.06 7.43
C LEU A 170 -5.94 11.09 6.59
N GLY A 171 -6.63 10.65 5.52
CA GLY A 171 -7.44 11.51 4.67
C GLY A 171 -8.69 12.07 5.35
N VAL A 172 -9.38 11.28 6.19
CA VAL A 172 -10.59 11.71 6.91
C VAL A 172 -10.37 12.98 7.77
N PRO A 173 -9.38 13.04 8.68
CA PRO A 173 -9.15 14.26 9.46
C PRO A 173 -8.73 15.45 8.59
N THR A 174 -7.97 15.19 7.52
CA THR A 174 -7.60 16.20 6.53
C THR A 174 -8.83 16.79 5.83
N MET A 175 -9.74 15.96 5.33
CA MET A 175 -10.96 16.40 4.63
C MET A 175 -11.92 17.17 5.55
N ARG A 176 -12.03 16.77 6.82
CA ARG A 176 -12.81 17.53 7.80
C ARG A 176 -12.26 18.93 8.06
N LYS A 177 -10.95 19.13 7.93
CA LYS A 177 -10.32 20.46 8.12
C LYS A 177 -10.52 21.39 6.94
N VAL A 178 -10.53 20.84 5.73
CA VAL A 178 -10.68 21.62 4.49
C VAL A 178 -12.11 21.65 3.96
N ASN A 179 -13.07 21.08 4.70
CA ASN A 179 -14.47 20.90 4.29
C ASN A 179 -14.60 20.26 2.90
N GLY A 180 -13.86 19.17 2.67
CA GLY A 180 -13.87 18.38 1.43
C GLY A 180 -14.80 17.16 1.51
N SER A 181 -15.32 16.72 0.36
CA SER A 181 -16.12 15.50 0.24
C SER A 181 -15.36 14.22 0.65
N MET A 182 -15.72 13.67 1.82
CA MET A 182 -15.14 12.42 2.33
C MET A 182 -15.44 11.21 1.43
N THR A 183 -16.63 11.18 0.81
CA THR A 183 -17.05 10.10 -0.07
C THR A 183 -16.19 10.05 -1.34
N LEU A 184 -15.97 11.21 -1.96
CA LEU A 184 -15.15 11.31 -3.17
C LEU A 184 -13.68 10.98 -2.86
N MET A 185 -13.15 11.51 -1.75
CA MET A 185 -11.80 11.19 -1.29
C MET A 185 -11.61 9.67 -1.12
N SER A 186 -12.52 9.00 -0.39
CA SER A 186 -12.44 7.56 -0.19
C SER A 186 -12.54 6.80 -1.51
N ALA A 187 -13.44 7.18 -2.41
CA ALA A 187 -13.56 6.57 -3.73
C ALA A 187 -12.28 6.69 -4.55
N LEU A 188 -11.67 7.89 -4.59
CA LEU A 188 -10.41 8.14 -5.30
C LEU A 188 -9.24 7.37 -4.70
N CYS A 189 -9.17 7.27 -3.38
CA CYS A 189 -8.15 6.51 -2.66
C CYS A 189 -8.26 5.01 -2.99
N ILE A 190 -9.47 4.43 -2.91
CA ILE A 190 -9.73 3.03 -3.26
C ILE A 190 -9.42 2.78 -4.74
N PHE A 191 -9.88 3.66 -5.63
CA PHE A 191 -9.60 3.55 -7.06
C PHE A 191 -8.11 3.59 -7.38
N SER A 192 -7.35 4.50 -6.75
CA SER A 192 -5.90 4.56 -6.90
C SER A 192 -5.21 3.29 -6.41
N GLY A 193 -5.65 2.75 -5.27
CA GLY A 193 -5.15 1.49 -4.72
C GLY A 193 -5.43 0.30 -5.64
N MET A 194 -6.62 0.23 -6.24
CA MET A 194 -6.99 -0.82 -7.19
C MET A 194 -6.20 -0.72 -8.51
N LEU A 195 -6.02 0.50 -9.04
CA LEU A 195 -5.21 0.71 -10.25
C LEU A 195 -3.76 0.29 -10.05
N PHE A 196 -3.20 0.52 -8.85
CA PHE A 196 -1.84 0.10 -8.54
C PHE A 196 -1.69 -1.42 -8.60
N GLN A 197 -2.66 -2.17 -8.07
CA GLN A 197 -2.64 -3.63 -8.09
C GLN A 197 -2.57 -4.19 -9.50
N MET A 198 -3.37 -3.63 -10.40
CA MET A 198 -3.36 -4.02 -11.81
C MET A 198 -2.05 -3.65 -12.51
N SER A 199 -1.41 -2.58 -12.04
CA SER A 199 -0.20 -2.01 -12.66
C SER A 199 1.10 -2.46 -11.98
N GLY A 200 1.03 -3.29 -10.92
CA GLY A 200 2.17 -3.59 -10.05
C GLY A 200 3.38 -4.12 -10.81
N ASP A 201 3.21 -5.18 -11.59
CA ASP A 201 4.30 -5.76 -12.39
C ASP A 201 4.85 -4.80 -13.45
N TYR A 202 3.99 -3.95 -14.01
CA TYR A 202 4.42 -2.92 -14.96
C TYR A 202 5.26 -1.84 -14.26
N LEU A 203 4.85 -1.39 -13.07
CA LEU A 203 5.61 -0.43 -12.27
C LEU A 203 6.96 -1.02 -11.86
N PHE A 204 7.02 -2.25 -11.38
CA PHE A 204 8.29 -2.89 -11.03
C PHE A 204 9.22 -3.12 -12.24
N LYS A 205 8.64 -3.36 -13.42
CA LYS A 205 9.39 -3.45 -14.68
C LYS A 205 9.93 -2.09 -15.13
N ILE A 206 9.16 -1.01 -14.98
CA ILE A 206 9.59 0.36 -15.31
C ILE A 206 10.70 0.84 -14.36
N LEU A 207 10.58 0.50 -13.07
CA LEU A 207 11.56 0.87 -12.04
C LEU A 207 12.88 0.11 -12.11
N ARG A 208 13.02 -0.88 -13.02
CA ARG A 208 14.24 -1.71 -13.18
C ARG A 208 14.84 -2.12 -11.83
N ILE A 209 14.00 -2.48 -10.85
CA ILE A 209 14.47 -3.15 -9.63
C ILE A 209 15.06 -4.48 -10.11
N ASN A 210 16.38 -4.47 -10.23
CA ASN A 210 17.16 -5.38 -11.03
C ASN A 210 17.22 -6.75 -10.34
N ASP A 211 16.34 -7.67 -10.74
CA ASP A 211 16.38 -9.10 -10.39
C ASP A 211 17.72 -9.79 -10.72
N ARG A 212 18.66 -9.13 -11.44
CA ARG A 212 19.93 -9.75 -11.85
C ARG A 212 20.89 -10.05 -10.70
N ASN A 213 20.89 -9.27 -9.62
CA ASN A 213 21.89 -9.48 -8.55
C ASN A 213 21.51 -10.67 -7.65
N VAL A 214 20.21 -10.90 -7.41
CA VAL A 214 19.73 -12.04 -6.61
C VAL A 214 19.85 -13.37 -7.36
N ARG A 215 19.60 -13.39 -8.68
CA ARG A 215 19.77 -14.60 -9.49
C ARG A 215 21.25 -15.02 -9.67
N LYS A 216 22.21 -14.10 -9.56
CA LYS A 216 23.65 -14.45 -9.52
C LYS A 216 24.05 -15.10 -8.19
N GLN A 217 23.50 -14.63 -7.08
CA GLN A 217 23.81 -15.20 -5.77
C GLN A 217 23.19 -16.60 -5.57
N LEU A 218 22.00 -16.85 -6.14
CA LEU A 218 21.35 -18.16 -6.08
C LEU A 218 21.90 -19.19 -7.09
N ARG A 219 22.61 -18.75 -8.15
CA ARG A 219 23.27 -19.64 -9.13
C ARG A 219 24.77 -19.83 -8.88
N SER A 220 25.41 -18.96 -8.10
CA SER A 220 26.83 -19.05 -7.75
C SER A 220 27.03 -19.84 -6.44
N GLY A 221 26.50 -21.06 -6.42
CA GLY A 221 26.59 -21.99 -5.30
C GLY A 221 26.67 -23.42 -5.80
N ASN A 222 27.53 -23.67 -6.78
CA ASN A 222 28.15 -24.96 -7.10
C ASN A 222 29.06 -24.81 -8.34
N GLY A 223 30.35 -25.08 -8.18
CA GLY A 223 31.30 -25.25 -9.30
C GLY A 223 32.50 -24.32 -9.25
N SER A 224 33.65 -24.90 -8.99
CA SER A 224 35.00 -24.38 -9.22
C SER A 224 35.22 -23.98 -10.68
N ASP A 225 35.96 -22.88 -10.90
CA ASP A 225 37.11 -22.76 -11.80
C ASP A 225 37.25 -21.37 -12.43
N ILE A 226 38.52 -21.02 -12.59
CA ILE A 226 39.12 -19.74 -12.95
C ILE A 226 38.83 -19.41 -14.42
N ASP A 227 38.38 -18.17 -14.70
CA ASP A 227 38.89 -17.45 -15.87
C ASP A 227 38.95 -15.93 -15.63
N LYS A 228 40.09 -15.34 -15.99
CA LYS A 228 40.42 -13.93 -15.89
C LYS A 228 39.92 -13.20 -17.14
N GLY A 229 39.11 -12.17 -16.96
CA GLY A 229 38.77 -11.20 -18.01
C GLY A 229 38.74 -9.78 -17.43
N SER A 230 39.85 -9.08 -17.61
CA SER A 230 40.19 -7.73 -17.11
C SER A 230 39.27 -6.59 -17.55
N ARG A 231 38.81 -5.78 -16.59
CA ARG A 231 38.98 -4.31 -16.60
C ARG A 231 38.66 -3.69 -15.23
N GLU A 232 39.72 -3.22 -14.60
CA GLU A 232 39.72 -2.38 -13.40
C GLU A 232 39.26 -0.94 -13.71
N ARG A 233 38.94 -0.19 -12.64
CA ARG A 233 38.72 1.27 -12.50
C ARG A 233 37.30 1.80 -12.75
N SER A 234 36.42 1.71 -11.73
CA SER A 234 35.33 2.69 -11.51
C SER A 234 34.62 2.54 -10.14
N GLY A 235 35.35 2.22 -9.06
CA GLY A 235 34.80 1.60 -7.84
C GLY A 235 34.14 2.48 -6.77
N GLU A 236 34.07 3.81 -6.97
CA GLU A 236 33.54 4.76 -5.98
C GLU A 236 32.23 5.43 -6.45
N ASP A 237 32.18 5.92 -7.70
CA ASP A 237 30.99 6.56 -8.29
C ASP A 237 29.83 5.57 -8.55
N ASP A 238 30.12 4.29 -8.82
CA ASP A 238 29.10 3.29 -9.15
C ASP A 238 28.30 2.85 -7.91
N ARG A 239 28.91 2.88 -6.72
CA ARG A 239 28.23 2.54 -5.45
C ARG A 239 27.22 3.61 -5.02
N GLY A 240 27.58 4.89 -5.13
CA GLY A 240 26.65 5.99 -4.87
C GLY A 240 25.49 5.99 -5.85
N GLY A 241 25.76 5.69 -7.13
CA GLY A 241 24.73 5.58 -8.16
C GLY A 241 23.74 4.42 -7.93
N GLU A 242 24.19 3.28 -7.40
CA GLU A 242 23.30 2.17 -7.03
C GLU A 242 22.43 2.50 -5.82
N GLU A 243 22.99 3.15 -4.78
CA GLU A 243 22.25 3.58 -3.60
C GLU A 243 21.13 4.57 -3.96
N ILE A 244 21.46 5.59 -4.77
CA ILE A 244 20.48 6.59 -5.24
C ILE A 244 19.32 5.92 -5.99
N LYS A 245 19.61 4.91 -6.83
CA LYS A 245 18.57 4.15 -7.56
C LYS A 245 17.67 3.39 -6.59
N ILE A 246 18.23 2.78 -5.54
CA ILE A 246 17.46 2.04 -4.53
C ILE A 246 16.57 2.99 -3.73
N VAL A 247 17.10 4.14 -3.31
CA VAL A 247 16.35 5.17 -2.58
C VAL A 247 15.23 5.73 -3.46
N ALA A 248 15.53 6.13 -4.70
CA ALA A 248 14.54 6.65 -5.64
C ALA A 248 13.45 5.60 -5.94
N ALA A 249 13.83 4.33 -6.08
CA ALA A 249 12.88 3.25 -6.29
C ALA A 249 11.99 3.03 -5.06
N GLY A 250 12.58 3.03 -3.87
CA GLY A 250 11.84 2.98 -2.61
C GLY A 250 10.85 4.12 -2.49
N VAL A 251 11.29 5.38 -2.67
CA VAL A 251 10.44 6.58 -2.60
C VAL A 251 9.30 6.52 -3.61
N THR A 252 9.59 6.15 -4.86
CA THR A 252 8.58 6.07 -5.93
C THR A 252 7.52 5.01 -5.61
N VAL A 253 7.95 3.83 -5.13
CA VAL A 253 7.03 2.76 -4.72
C VAL A 253 6.24 3.20 -3.49
N GLY A 254 6.86 3.75 -2.45
CA GLY A 254 6.16 4.16 -1.24
C GLY A 254 5.08 5.22 -1.47
N ILE A 255 5.31 6.18 -2.38
CA ILE A 255 4.35 7.24 -2.70
C ILE A 255 3.20 6.74 -3.59
N ASN A 256 3.48 5.94 -4.62
CA ASN A 256 2.46 5.54 -5.61
C ASN A 256 1.75 4.22 -5.26
N ALA A 257 2.49 3.28 -4.68
CA ALA A 257 2.05 1.92 -4.41
C ALA A 257 1.68 1.65 -2.95
N ALA A 258 2.14 2.53 -2.05
CA ALA A 258 1.94 2.45 -0.62
C ALA A 258 2.25 1.06 -0.05
N ALA A 259 1.35 0.52 0.79
CA ALA A 259 1.55 -0.74 1.50
C ALA A 259 1.73 -1.94 0.58
N MET A 260 1.01 -1.99 -0.55
CA MET A 260 1.05 -3.15 -1.43
C MET A 260 2.36 -3.22 -2.25
N GLY A 261 2.86 -2.08 -2.74
CA GLY A 261 4.18 -2.07 -3.37
C GLY A 261 5.29 -2.41 -2.38
N THR A 262 5.13 -1.99 -1.12
CA THR A 262 6.08 -2.34 -0.06
C THR A 262 6.05 -3.84 0.24
N ALA A 263 4.88 -4.48 0.24
CA ALA A 263 4.78 -5.94 0.33
C ALA A 263 5.49 -6.66 -0.82
N HIS A 264 5.36 -6.16 -2.05
CA HIS A 264 6.05 -6.74 -3.21
C HIS A 264 7.58 -6.59 -3.14
N LEU A 265 8.06 -5.48 -2.55
CA LEU A 265 9.48 -5.30 -2.25
C LEU A 265 9.97 -6.30 -1.20
N ILE A 266 9.13 -6.65 -0.22
CA ILE A 266 9.41 -7.69 0.79
C ILE A 266 9.53 -9.05 0.12
N GLU A 267 8.59 -9.43 -0.74
CA GLU A 267 8.61 -10.70 -1.48
C GLU A 267 9.87 -10.86 -2.35
N ARG A 268 10.36 -9.75 -2.91
CA ARG A 268 11.59 -9.74 -3.73
C ARG A 268 12.89 -9.57 -2.93
N GLY A 269 12.81 -9.41 -1.60
CA GLY A 269 13.98 -9.24 -0.74
C GLY A 269 14.81 -7.98 -1.06
N SER A 270 14.16 -6.91 -1.54
CA SER A 270 14.86 -5.69 -1.97
C SER A 270 15.23 -4.81 -0.77
N LYS A 271 16.40 -4.16 -0.80
CA LYS A 271 16.75 -3.12 0.19
C LYS A 271 15.85 -1.89 0.13
N ALA A 272 15.10 -1.71 -0.97
CA ALA A 272 14.17 -0.59 -1.14
C ALA A 272 12.96 -0.61 -0.18
N ILE A 273 12.73 -1.71 0.57
CA ILE A 273 11.60 -1.88 1.49
C ILE A 273 11.55 -0.76 2.53
N ALA A 274 12.67 -0.52 3.23
CA ALA A 274 12.74 0.46 4.31
C ALA A 274 12.53 1.90 3.78
N TYR A 275 13.11 2.21 2.62
CA TYR A 275 12.93 3.50 1.95
C TYR A 275 11.48 3.72 1.51
N SER A 276 10.80 2.68 1.00
CA SER A 276 9.38 2.71 0.63
C SER A 276 8.45 2.91 1.83
N ALA A 277 8.70 2.18 2.92
CA ALA A 277 7.93 2.29 4.15
C ALA A 277 8.06 3.69 4.80
N LEU A 278 9.30 4.20 4.84
CA LEU A 278 9.60 5.54 5.35
C LEU A 278 8.92 6.62 4.48
N SER A 279 9.10 6.57 3.16
CA SER A 279 8.53 7.58 2.26
C SER A 279 7.00 7.56 2.27
N MET A 280 6.37 6.38 2.35
CA MET A 280 4.91 6.26 2.50
C MET A 280 4.41 6.99 3.75
N THR A 281 5.10 6.79 4.89
CA THR A 281 4.73 7.39 6.17
C THR A 281 4.96 8.90 6.18
N ILE A 282 6.13 9.35 5.68
CA ILE A 282 6.47 10.78 5.62
C ILE A 282 5.56 11.51 4.65
N PHE A 283 5.29 10.96 3.46
CA PHE A 283 4.42 11.59 2.47
C PHE A 283 2.98 11.74 3.00
N GLY A 284 2.44 10.70 3.64
CA GLY A 284 1.13 10.75 4.29
C GLY A 284 1.09 11.79 5.42
N GLY A 285 2.08 11.75 6.32
CA GLY A 285 2.20 12.70 7.43
C GLY A 285 2.37 14.15 6.97
N MET A 286 3.21 14.39 5.97
CA MET A 286 3.41 15.71 5.37
C MET A 286 2.16 16.22 4.69
N THR A 287 1.42 15.36 3.99
CA THR A 287 0.15 15.77 3.36
C THR A 287 -0.85 16.21 4.43
N VAL A 288 -0.98 15.44 5.52
CA VAL A 288 -1.84 15.83 6.65
C VAL A 288 -1.38 17.14 7.28
N ALA A 289 -0.08 17.27 7.56
CA ALA A 289 0.48 18.48 8.16
C ALA A 289 0.26 19.73 7.27
N LEU A 290 0.50 19.61 5.96
CA LEU A 290 0.25 20.69 5.00
C LEU A 290 -1.23 21.08 4.98
N THR A 291 -2.15 20.12 4.98
CA THR A 291 -3.59 20.40 5.01
C THR A 291 -4.12 20.87 6.37
N ALA A 292 -3.34 20.73 7.43
CA ALA A 292 -3.67 21.26 8.75
C ALA A 292 -3.27 22.74 8.89
N LEU A 293 -2.32 23.22 8.09
CA LEU A 293 -1.90 24.62 8.12
C LEU A 293 -2.98 25.52 7.50
N PRO A 294 -3.50 26.51 8.23
CA PRO A 294 -4.61 27.33 7.76
C PRO A 294 -4.29 28.03 6.44
N GLY A 295 -3.05 28.53 6.27
CA GLY A 295 -2.63 29.21 5.05
C GLY A 295 -2.67 28.33 3.79
N VAL A 296 -2.31 27.04 3.92
CA VAL A 296 -2.36 26.10 2.79
C VAL A 296 -3.80 25.73 2.49
N SER A 297 -4.63 25.49 3.52
CA SER A 297 -6.05 25.17 3.34
C SER A 297 -6.80 26.30 2.63
N TYR A 298 -6.56 27.56 3.00
CA TYR A 298 -7.12 28.71 2.27
C TYR A 298 -6.64 28.77 0.83
N LEU A 299 -5.35 28.48 0.58
CA LEU A 299 -4.81 28.48 -0.78
C LEU A 299 -5.40 27.34 -1.62
N LEU A 300 -5.65 26.17 -1.03
CA LEU A 300 -6.32 25.05 -1.69
C LEU A 300 -7.76 25.37 -2.02
N VAL A 301 -8.51 25.96 -1.09
CA VAL A 301 -9.90 26.39 -1.33
C VAL A 301 -9.94 27.51 -2.38
N TYR A 302 -8.99 28.44 -2.36
CA TYR A 302 -8.86 29.49 -3.37
C TYR A 302 -8.50 28.92 -4.75
N LEU A 303 -7.59 27.96 -4.83
CA LEU A 303 -7.24 27.29 -6.08
C LEU A 303 -8.40 26.42 -6.60
N ALA A 304 -9.16 25.83 -5.69
CA ALA A 304 -10.35 25.03 -6.00
C ALA A 304 -11.58 25.88 -6.34
N SER A 305 -11.61 27.18 -6.06
CA SER A 305 -12.71 28.07 -6.46
C SER A 305 -12.47 28.74 -7.80
N ARG A 306 -11.21 28.82 -8.24
CA ARG A 306 -10.79 29.39 -9.53
C ARG A 306 -10.91 28.41 -10.69
#